data_AF-A0A7Y2JQE1-F1
#
_entry.id   AF-A0A7Y2JQE1-F1
#
_cell.length_a   1.000
_cell.length_b   1.000
_cell.length_c   1.000
_cell.angle_alpha   90.00
_cell.angle_beta   90.00
_cell.angle_gamma   90.00
#
_symmetry.space_group_name_H-M   'P 1'
#
loop_
_entity.id
_entity.type
_entity.pdbx_description
1 polymer ?
#
loop_
_entity_poly.entity_id
_entity_poly.type
_entity_poly.pdbx_seq_one_letter_code
_entity_poly.pdbx_strand_id
1 'polypeptide(L)'
;MPRREGSAPESVPDSSLTLSKVDAVFKSGNATRDDIPTHLLAGEDMSPELAQFYANLCPAGVYERAEDGSLEIAAPNCVDCKATDVLGPRWTPREGGSGPKYRLM
;
A
#
# COMPACT_ATOMS: atom_id res chain seq x y z
N MET A 1 13.28 -17.74 -15.37
CA MET A 1 14.43 -17.32 -14.54
C MET A 1 13.88 -16.54 -13.36
N PRO A 2 14.03 -16.98 -12.10
CA PRO A 2 13.69 -16.12 -10.96
C PRO A 2 14.51 -14.84 -11.07
N ARG A 3 13.87 -13.69 -10.86
CA ARG A 3 14.55 -12.38 -10.82
C ARG A 3 15.61 -12.48 -9.74
N ARG A 4 16.90 -12.37 -10.10
CA ARG A 4 17.97 -12.23 -9.12
C ARG A 4 17.72 -10.94 -8.35
N GLU A 5 17.78 -10.98 -7.02
CA GLU A 5 17.83 -9.80 -6.16
C GLU A 5 19.14 -9.06 -6.42
N GLY A 6 19.20 -8.35 -7.55
CA GLY A 6 20.16 -7.27 -7.72
C GLY A 6 19.60 -6.08 -6.98
N SER A 7 20.40 -5.45 -6.12
CA SER A 7 20.11 -4.13 -5.57
C SER A 7 19.86 -3.17 -6.74
N ALA A 8 18.60 -2.93 -7.07
CA ALA A 8 18.27 -1.76 -7.88
C ALA A 8 18.77 -0.54 -7.09
N PRO A 9 19.35 0.48 -7.75
CA PRO A 9 19.69 1.71 -7.05
C PRO A 9 18.43 2.24 -6.37
N GLU A 10 18.53 2.53 -5.08
CA GLU A 10 17.43 3.10 -4.31
C GLU A 10 17.05 4.45 -4.94
N SER A 11 15.91 4.50 -5.62
CA SER A 11 15.44 5.70 -6.29
C SER A 11 14.84 6.63 -5.25
N VAL A 12 15.63 7.60 -4.79
CA VAL A 12 15.17 8.65 -3.88
C VAL A 12 14.24 9.61 -4.66
N PRO A 13 12.98 9.80 -4.23
CA PRO A 13 12.07 10.74 -4.89
C PRO A 13 12.57 12.19 -4.78
N ASP A 14 12.52 12.94 -5.88
CA ASP A 14 12.95 14.35 -5.94
C ASP A 14 11.84 15.36 -5.56
N SER A 15 10.63 14.88 -5.26
CA SER A 15 9.43 15.66 -4.93
C SER A 15 8.89 16.58 -6.04
N SER A 16 9.55 16.62 -7.21
CA SER A 16 9.22 17.47 -8.36
C SER A 16 8.62 16.69 -9.53
N LEU A 17 9.38 15.76 -10.09
CA LEU A 17 8.97 14.82 -11.15
C LEU A 17 8.67 13.44 -10.59
N THR A 18 9.32 13.08 -9.48
CA THR A 18 9.10 11.82 -8.78
C THR A 18 8.58 12.09 -7.37
N LEU A 19 7.65 11.25 -6.91
CA LEU A 19 6.97 11.42 -5.63
C LEU A 19 7.07 10.12 -4.85
N SER A 20 7.15 10.22 -3.53
CA SER A 20 6.98 9.06 -2.68
C SER A 20 5.52 8.57 -2.72
N LYS A 21 5.29 7.29 -2.35
CA LYS A 21 3.93 6.75 -2.23
C LYS A 21 3.11 7.54 -1.21
N VAL A 22 3.72 7.96 -0.10
CA VAL A 22 3.08 8.74 0.96
C VAL A 22 2.65 10.12 0.46
N ASP A 23 3.50 10.81 -0.32
CA ASP A 23 3.15 12.09 -0.94
C ASP A 23 1.98 11.94 -1.93
N ALA A 24 1.94 10.83 -2.67
CA ALA A 24 0.84 10.53 -3.58
C ALA A 24 -0.49 10.32 -2.83
N VAL A 25 -0.46 9.66 -1.66
CA VAL A 25 -1.64 9.52 -0.77
C VAL A 25 -2.11 10.87 -0.24
N PHE A 26 -1.19 11.75 0.13
CA PHE A 26 -1.55 13.11 0.53
C PHE A 26 -2.24 13.86 -0.63
N LYS A 27 -1.69 13.76 -1.86
CA LYS A 27 -2.27 14.40 -3.06
C LYS A 27 -3.62 13.81 -3.47
N SER A 28 -3.93 12.55 -3.13
CA SER A 28 -5.27 11.99 -3.35
C SER A 28 -6.33 12.58 -2.42
N GLY A 29 -5.94 13.42 -1.46
CA GLY A 29 -6.83 13.98 -0.45
C GLY A 29 -7.38 12.90 0.49
N ASN A 30 -6.61 11.84 0.73
CA ASN A 30 -7.03 10.77 1.62
C ASN A 30 -7.25 11.31 3.03
N ALA A 31 -8.45 11.08 3.57
CA ALA A 31 -8.87 11.55 4.88
C ALA A 31 -9.48 10.39 5.67
N THR A 32 -8.75 9.29 5.75
CA THR A 32 -9.10 8.12 6.56
C THR A 32 -8.66 8.37 8.00
N ARG A 33 -9.55 8.11 8.97
CA ARG A 33 -9.21 8.17 10.39
C ARG A 33 -8.52 6.88 10.83
N ASP A 34 -7.66 6.95 11.83
CA ASP A 34 -6.91 5.79 12.33
C ASP A 34 -7.72 4.87 13.26
N ASP A 35 -8.85 5.36 13.78
CA ASP A 35 -9.71 4.66 14.74
C ASP A 35 -10.89 3.93 14.10
N ILE A 36 -11.02 3.94 12.76
CA ILE A 36 -12.02 3.13 12.07
C ILE A 36 -11.58 1.66 12.03
N PRO A 37 -12.53 0.71 11.99
CA PRO A 37 -12.20 -0.69 11.75
C PRO A 37 -11.37 -0.86 10.48
N THR A 38 -10.34 -1.71 10.54
CA THR A 38 -9.58 -2.06 9.34
C THR A 38 -10.49 -2.72 8.32
N HIS A 39 -10.35 -2.27 7.08
CA HIS A 39 -11.07 -2.79 5.92
C HIS A 39 -10.19 -3.71 5.07
N LEU A 40 -9.00 -4.03 5.59
CA LEU A 40 -8.03 -4.91 4.97
C LEU A 40 -7.98 -6.23 5.73
N LEU A 41 -8.03 -7.32 4.98
CA LEU A 41 -7.91 -8.67 5.50
C LEU A 41 -6.45 -9.10 5.36
N ALA A 42 -5.69 -8.97 6.44
CA ALA A 42 -4.32 -9.50 6.52
C ALA A 42 -4.40 -11.00 6.84
N GLY A 43 -3.76 -11.84 6.03
CA GLY A 43 -3.56 -13.25 6.37
C GLY A 43 -2.39 -13.38 7.34
N GLU A 44 -2.48 -14.31 8.29
CA GLU A 44 -1.48 -14.50 9.36
C GLU A 44 -0.18 -15.18 8.86
N ASP A 45 -0.24 -15.92 7.75
CA ASP A 45 0.89 -16.66 7.18
C ASP A 45 1.34 -16.08 5.82
N MET A 46 2.19 -15.05 5.85
CA MET A 46 2.75 -14.43 4.64
C MET A 46 4.25 -14.69 4.51
N SER A 47 4.67 -15.24 3.37
CA SER A 47 6.10 -15.39 3.08
C SER A 47 6.74 -14.02 2.79
N PRO A 48 8.05 -13.84 3.03
CA PRO A 48 8.75 -12.59 2.72
C PRO A 48 8.63 -12.16 1.25
N GLU A 49 8.58 -13.10 0.32
CA GLU A 49 8.40 -12.84 -1.11
C GLU A 49 7.00 -12.31 -1.42
N LEU A 50 5.99 -12.85 -0.73
CA LEU A 50 4.61 -12.39 -0.85
C LEU A 50 4.43 -11.00 -0.21
N ALA A 51 5.09 -10.74 0.93
CA ALA A 51 5.15 -9.42 1.53
C ALA A 51 5.78 -8.39 0.58
N GLN A 52 6.92 -8.74 -0.03
CA GLN A 52 7.59 -7.89 -1.02
C GLN A 52 6.72 -7.66 -2.27
N PHE A 53 5.98 -8.69 -2.71
CA PHE A 53 5.04 -8.57 -3.82
C PHE A 53 3.96 -7.52 -3.51
N TYR A 54 3.33 -7.58 -2.33
CA TYR A 54 2.32 -6.59 -1.94
C TYR A 54 2.90 -5.19 -1.76
N ALA A 55 4.09 -5.07 -1.17
CA ALA A 55 4.77 -3.79 -1.03
C ALA A 55 5.03 -3.13 -2.39
N ASN A 56 5.35 -3.92 -3.42
CA ASN A 56 5.55 -3.42 -4.78
C ASN A 56 4.24 -3.12 -5.51
N LEU A 57 3.24 -3.99 -5.36
CA LEU A 57 1.94 -3.87 -6.03
C LEU A 57 1.10 -2.72 -5.49
N CYS A 58 1.22 -2.42 -4.19
CA CYS A 58 0.47 -1.36 -3.56
C CYS A 58 0.95 0.03 -4.03
N PRO A 59 0.06 0.86 -4.63
CA PRO A 59 0.43 2.19 -5.06
C PRO A 59 0.55 3.20 -3.90
N ALA A 60 -0.04 2.88 -2.74
CA ALA A 60 -0.26 3.83 -1.65
C ALA A 60 0.63 3.60 -0.42
N GLY A 61 1.56 2.63 -0.46
CA GLY A 61 2.40 2.33 0.72
C GLY A 61 1.56 1.83 1.91
N VAL A 62 0.50 1.07 1.64
CA VAL A 62 -0.29 0.38 2.68
C VAL A 62 0.48 -0.80 3.23
N TYR A 63 1.28 -1.45 2.38
CA TYR A 63 2.00 -2.68 2.69
C TYR A 63 3.49 -2.38 2.62
N GLU A 64 4.21 -2.63 3.70
CA GLU A 64 5.67 -2.51 3.78
C GLU A 64 6.26 -3.82 4.32
N ARG A 65 7.42 -4.22 3.81
CA ARG A 65 8.13 -5.40 4.29
C ARG A 65 9.13 -4.96 5.35
N ALA A 66 8.95 -5.42 6.58
CA ALA A 66 9.89 -5.19 7.66
C ALA A 66 11.21 -5.97 7.44
N GLU A 67 12.24 -5.60 8.19
CA GLU A 67 13.56 -6.24 8.09
C GLU A 67 13.52 -7.74 8.43
N ASP A 68 12.65 -8.14 9.36
CA ASP A 68 12.42 -9.54 9.75
C ASP A 68 11.63 -10.35 8.70
N GLY A 69 11.20 -9.70 7.62
CA GLY A 69 10.43 -10.30 6.53
C GLY A 69 8.92 -10.34 6.76
N SER A 70 8.43 -9.83 7.89
CA SER A 70 7.01 -9.66 8.15
C SER A 70 6.41 -8.50 7.34
N LEU A 71 5.08 -8.46 7.27
CA LEU A 71 4.34 -7.43 6.56
C LEU A 71 3.75 -6.43 7.55
N GLU A 72 4.14 -5.16 7.43
CA GLU A 72 3.54 -4.05 8.15
C GLU A 72 2.43 -3.42 7.31
N ILE A 73 1.32 -3.05 7.98
CA ILE A 73 0.12 -2.56 7.30
C ILE A 73 -0.29 -1.18 7.83
N ALA A 74 -0.15 -0.17 6.98
CA ALA A 74 -0.66 1.17 7.19
C ALA A 74 -2.04 1.33 6.52
N ALA A 75 -3.07 0.70 7.09
CA ALA A 75 -4.44 0.70 6.55
C ALA A 75 -5.02 2.10 6.22
N PRO A 76 -4.74 3.17 7.00
CA PRO A 76 -5.22 4.52 6.70
C PRO A 76 -4.77 5.05 5.33
N ASN A 77 -3.63 4.58 4.80
CA ASN A 77 -3.11 5.00 3.49
C ASN A 77 -3.91 4.46 2.31
N CYS A 78 -4.80 3.47 2.51
CA CYS A 78 -5.50 2.80 1.43
C CYS A 78 -6.33 3.77 0.58
N VAL A 79 -6.21 3.62 -0.74
CA VAL A 79 -6.91 4.42 -1.77
C VAL A 79 -7.98 3.62 -2.53
N ASP A 80 -8.41 2.49 -1.97
CA ASP A 80 -9.51 1.66 -2.50
C ASP A 80 -9.33 1.13 -3.95
N CYS A 81 -8.08 1.05 -4.43
CA CYS A 81 -7.75 0.62 -5.80
C CYS A 81 -7.98 -0.88 -6.09
N LYS A 82 -8.09 -1.73 -5.06
CA LYS A 82 -8.22 -3.19 -5.14
C LYS A 82 -7.10 -3.94 -5.86
N ALA A 83 -5.95 -3.29 -6.13
CA ALA A 83 -4.83 -3.94 -6.81
C ALA A 83 -4.34 -5.21 -6.10
N THR A 84 -4.31 -5.19 -4.76
CA THR A 84 -3.84 -6.32 -3.94
C THR A 84 -4.81 -7.49 -3.87
N ASP A 85 -6.04 -7.35 -4.39
CA ASP A 85 -7.03 -8.44 -4.44
C ASP A 85 -6.71 -9.47 -5.55
N VAL A 86 -5.69 -9.22 -6.38
CA VAL A 86 -5.33 -10.10 -7.52
C VAL A 86 -5.02 -11.54 -7.12
N LEU A 87 -4.56 -11.78 -5.89
CA LEU A 87 -4.29 -13.12 -5.34
C LEU A 87 -5.42 -13.66 -4.45
N GLY A 88 -6.52 -12.92 -4.30
CA GLY A 88 -7.65 -13.25 -3.43
C GLY A 88 -8.15 -12.03 -2.66
N PRO A 89 -9.39 -12.06 -2.15
CA PRO A 89 -10.02 -10.91 -1.51
C PRO A 89 -9.24 -10.49 -0.26
N ARG A 90 -8.75 -9.25 -0.26
CA ARG A 90 -8.07 -8.61 0.88
C ARG A 90 -8.70 -7.28 1.27
N TRP A 91 -9.71 -6.83 0.55
CA TRP A 91 -10.38 -5.56 0.79
C TRP A 91 -11.87 -5.79 1.05
N THR A 92 -12.41 -5.10 2.05
CA THR A 92 -13.85 -4.99 2.30
C THR A 92 -14.29 -3.53 2.23
N PRO A 93 -15.57 -3.25 1.96
CA PRO A 93 -16.10 -1.91 2.13
C PRO A 93 -15.84 -1.38 3.54
N ARG A 94 -15.54 -0.09 3.63
CA ARG A 94 -15.15 0.64 4.84
C ARG A 94 -16.21 1.65 5.25
N GLU A 95 -16.04 2.24 6.43
CA GLU A 95 -16.93 3.29 6.94
C GLU A 95 -17.05 4.46 5.95
N GLY A 96 -18.29 4.89 5.69
CA GLY A 96 -18.59 5.95 4.75
C GLY A 96 -17.97 7.30 5.15
N GLY A 97 -17.55 8.09 4.17
CA GLY A 97 -16.95 9.42 4.38
C GLY A 97 -15.45 9.42 4.65
N SER A 98 -14.87 8.25 4.94
CA SER A 98 -13.42 8.07 4.96
C SER A 98 -12.92 7.91 3.52
N GLY A 99 -11.65 8.24 3.21
CA GLY A 99 -10.95 7.75 1.99
C GLY A 99 -10.32 8.79 1.12
N PRO A 100 -9.84 8.40 -0.07
CA PRO A 100 -9.38 9.36 -1.07
C PRO A 100 -10.52 10.29 -1.47
N LYS A 101 -10.21 11.58 -1.58
CA LYS A 101 -11.13 12.65 -1.98
C LYS A 101 -10.67 13.25 -3.29
N TYR A 102 -10.78 12.45 -4.35
CA TYR A 102 -10.44 12.87 -5.71
C TYR A 102 -11.37 14.00 -6.16
N ARG A 103 -10.80 15.13 -6.58
CA ARG A 103 -11.56 16.31 -7.06
C ARG A 103 -11.54 16.46 -8.58
N LEU A 104 -10.41 16.10 -9.19
CA LEU A 104 -10.20 16.05 -10.63
C LEU A 104 -9.34 14.82 -10.87
N MET A 105 -9.89 13.82 -11.57
CA MET A 105 -9.17 12.65 -12.07
C MET A 105 -8.91 12.84 -13.56
#